data_AF-A0A259LKA3-F1
#
_entry.id   AF-A0A259LKA3-F1
#
_cell.length_a   1.000
_cell.length_b   1.000
_cell.length_c   1.000
_cell.angle_alpha   90.00
_cell.angle_beta   90.00
_cell.angle_gamma   90.00
#
_symmetry.space_group_name_H-M   'P 1'
#
loop_
_entity.id
_entity.type
_entity.pdbx_description
1 polymer ?
#
loop_
_entity_poly.entity_id
_entity_poly.type
_entity_poly.pdbx_seq_one_letter_code
_entity_poly.pdbx_strand_id
1 'polypeptide(L)'
;AKDGRRYAISENYCVIALVGDQLGDIADIFNDKSLSPAARRDLAAAPAFEGAWDNGWFILPNPTYGPFEGSSMEDVFPPETYWAPAAEK
;
A
#
# COMPACT_ATOMS: atom_id res chain seq x y z
N ALA A 1 -13.16 -7.00 -4.05
CA ALA A 1 -13.03 -6.96 -2.59
C ALA A 1 -12.35 -8.25 -2.12
N LYS A 2 -11.20 -8.11 -1.45
CA LYS A 2 -10.45 -9.20 -0.83
C LYS A 2 -10.92 -9.41 0.63
N ASP A 3 -11.47 -8.41 1.32
CA ASP A 3 -11.79 -8.47 2.77
C ASP A 3 -12.77 -9.60 3.08
N GLY A 4 -13.81 -9.78 2.26
CA GLY A 4 -14.77 -10.88 2.42
C GLY A 4 -14.12 -12.28 2.36
N ARG A 5 -13.05 -12.46 1.58
CA ARG A 5 -12.30 -13.72 1.53
C ARG A 5 -11.43 -13.92 2.78
N ARG A 6 -10.81 -12.85 3.29
CA ARG A 6 -10.10 -12.87 4.59
C ARG A 6 -11.04 -13.23 5.73
N TYR A 7 -12.23 -12.62 5.74
CA TYR A 7 -13.26 -12.88 6.73
C TYR A 7 -13.67 -14.36 6.73
N ALA A 8 -13.99 -14.94 5.57
CA ALA A 8 -14.35 -16.35 5.46
C ALA A 8 -13.23 -17.30 5.93
N ILE A 9 -11.96 -16.99 5.66
CA ILE A 9 -10.82 -17.78 6.16
C ILE A 9 -10.73 -17.67 7.69
N SER A 10 -10.97 -16.47 8.25
CA SER A 10 -10.87 -16.22 9.69
C SER A 10 -11.90 -16.97 10.53
N GLU A 11 -12.98 -17.46 9.92
CA GLU A 11 -13.97 -18.32 10.60
C GLU A 11 -13.36 -19.65 11.06
N ASN A 12 -12.28 -20.10 10.42
CA ASN A 12 -11.67 -21.41 10.70
C ASN A 12 -10.19 -21.33 11.11
N TYR A 13 -9.53 -20.20 10.84
CA TYR A 13 -8.09 -20.04 11.05
C TYR A 13 -7.75 -18.72 11.71
N CYS A 14 -6.79 -18.75 12.63
CA CYS A 14 -6.15 -17.54 13.11
C CYS A 14 -5.15 -17.05 12.05
N VAL A 15 -5.54 -16.04 11.27
CA VAL A 15 -4.67 -15.41 10.28
C VAL A 15 -3.68 -14.50 11.02
N ILE A 16 -2.41 -14.93 11.10
CA ILE A 16 -1.36 -14.20 11.83
C ILE A 16 -0.59 -13.19 10.97
N ALA A 17 -0.73 -13.26 9.64
CA ALA A 17 -0.05 -12.36 8.73
C ALA A 17 -0.83 -12.16 7.43
N LEU A 18 -0.73 -10.95 6.87
CA LEU A 18 -1.15 -10.56 5.54
C LEU A 18 0.08 -10.11 4.76
N VAL A 19 0.30 -10.72 3.60
CA VAL A 19 1.46 -10.44 2.75
C VAL A 19 0.97 -10.26 1.32
N GLY A 20 1.42 -9.21 0.65
CA GLY A 20 1.09 -8.97 -0.75
C GLY A 20 1.99 -7.93 -1.39
N ASP A 21 1.83 -7.73 -2.69
CA ASP A 21 2.58 -6.73 -3.46
C ASP A 21 1.77 -5.45 -3.70
N GLN A 22 0.48 -5.48 -3.38
CA GLN A 22 -0.43 -4.34 -3.51
C GLN A 22 -1.03 -4.01 -2.15
N LEU A 23 -1.24 -2.73 -1.85
CA LEU A 23 -1.90 -2.32 -0.59
C LEU A 23 -3.29 -2.96 -0.44
N GLY A 24 -4.01 -3.16 -1.55
CA GLY A 24 -5.30 -3.85 -1.56
C GLY A 24 -5.26 -5.34 -1.18
N ASP A 25 -4.08 -5.99 -1.16
CA ASP A 25 -3.92 -7.33 -0.59
C ASP A 25 -4.16 -7.35 0.93
N ILE A 26 -3.85 -6.24 1.57
CA ILE A 26 -3.89 -6.09 3.02
C ILE A 26 -5.30 -5.71 3.47
N ALA A 27 -5.87 -4.64 2.89
CA ALA A 27 -7.22 -4.18 3.21
C ALA A 27 -7.91 -3.54 2.00
N ASP A 28 -9.22 -3.76 1.85
CA ASP A 28 -9.96 -3.22 0.69
C ASP A 28 -10.08 -1.69 0.70
N ILE A 29 -9.96 -1.03 1.86
CA ILE A 29 -9.97 0.43 1.94
C ILE A 29 -8.81 1.05 1.13
N PHE A 30 -7.66 0.36 1.08
CA PHE A 30 -6.54 0.77 0.24
C PHE A 30 -6.74 0.37 -1.23
N ASN A 31 -7.86 -0.24 -1.59
CA ASN A 31 -8.21 -0.59 -2.97
C ASN A 31 -9.33 0.29 -3.56
N ASP A 32 -9.74 1.35 -2.86
CA ASP A 32 -10.73 2.29 -3.37
C ASP A 32 -10.22 2.95 -4.67
N LYS A 33 -11.00 2.82 -5.74
CA LYS A 33 -10.62 3.31 -7.08
C LYS A 33 -10.71 4.84 -7.20
N SER A 34 -11.34 5.51 -6.25
CA SER A 34 -11.39 6.97 -6.20
C SER A 34 -10.10 7.59 -5.64
N LEU A 35 -9.25 6.82 -4.97
CA LEU A 35 -7.99 7.29 -4.40
C LEU A 35 -6.87 7.30 -5.45
N SER A 36 -6.20 8.45 -5.57
CA SER A 36 -4.93 8.58 -6.31
C SER A 36 -3.83 7.71 -5.68
N PRO A 37 -2.74 7.41 -6.41
CA PRO A 37 -1.60 6.70 -5.83
C PRO A 37 -1.04 7.36 -4.56
N ALA A 38 -0.92 8.70 -4.56
CA ALA A 38 -0.49 9.46 -3.39
C ALA A 38 -1.45 9.32 -2.20
N ALA A 39 -2.75 9.56 -2.41
CA ALA A 39 -3.75 9.46 -1.35
C ALA A 39 -3.82 8.04 -0.74
N ARG A 40 -3.58 7.01 -1.56
CA ARG A 40 -3.51 5.62 -1.11
C ARG A 40 -2.29 5.34 -0.24
N ARG A 41 -1.12 5.91 -0.59
CA ARG A 41 0.10 5.83 0.24
C ARG A 41 -0.11 6.55 1.57
N ASP A 42 -0.69 7.76 1.54
CA ASP A 42 -0.96 8.54 2.75
C ASP A 42 -1.93 7.81 3.69
N LEU A 43 -2.97 7.20 3.11
CA LEU A 43 -3.92 6.38 3.88
C LEU A 43 -3.24 5.15 4.51
N ALA A 44 -2.39 4.45 3.75
CA ALA A 44 -1.64 3.29 4.27
C ALA A 44 -0.62 3.69 5.36
N ALA A 45 -0.06 4.90 5.30
CA ALA A 45 0.87 5.44 6.28
C ALA A 45 0.17 6.15 7.46
N ALA A 46 -1.16 6.18 7.50
CA ALA A 46 -1.90 6.86 8.57
C ALA A 46 -1.62 6.21 9.95
N PRO A 47 -1.59 6.99 11.05
CA PRO A 47 -1.30 6.48 12.40
C PRO A 47 -2.21 5.33 12.85
N ALA A 48 -3.41 5.23 12.29
CA ALA A 48 -4.35 4.13 12.57
C ALA A 48 -3.83 2.74 12.15
N PHE A 49 -2.86 2.67 11.23
CA PHE A 49 -2.33 1.42 10.68
C PHE A 49 -0.86 1.17 11.02
N GLU A 50 -0.16 2.15 11.59
CA GLU A 50 1.29 2.08 11.88
C GLU A 50 1.67 0.82 12.66
N GLY A 51 0.91 0.46 13.69
CA GLY A 51 1.18 -0.71 14.53
C GLY A 51 0.93 -2.08 13.89
N ALA A 52 0.36 -2.13 12.68
CA ALA A 52 0.14 -3.38 11.93
C ALA A 52 1.29 -3.67 10.95
N TRP A 53 1.91 -2.63 10.39
CA TRP A 53 3.09 -2.78 9.55
C TRP A 53 4.25 -3.36 10.36
N ASP A 54 5.01 -4.26 9.74
CA ASP A 54 6.07 -5.07 10.38
C ASP A 54 5.60 -5.96 11.55
N ASN A 55 4.30 -5.96 11.84
CA ASN A 55 3.66 -6.68 12.92
C ASN A 55 2.38 -7.38 12.43
N GLY A 56 2.55 -8.19 11.39
CA GLY A 56 1.48 -8.96 10.76
C GLY A 56 1.11 -8.46 9.37
N TRP A 57 1.40 -7.21 9.00
CA TRP A 57 1.20 -6.72 7.63
C TRP A 57 2.54 -6.48 6.93
N PHE A 58 2.70 -7.05 5.75
CA PHE A 58 3.95 -6.99 4.98
C PHE A 58 3.69 -6.71 3.50
N ILE A 59 4.44 -5.76 2.95
CA ILE A 59 4.40 -5.44 1.52
C ILE A 59 5.69 -5.90 0.83
N LEU A 60 5.51 -6.55 -0.31
CA LEU A 60 6.59 -6.90 -1.22
C LEU A 60 6.67 -5.86 -2.34
N PRO A 61 7.87 -5.38 -2.71
CA PRO A 61 8.01 -4.44 -3.80
C PRO A 61 7.70 -5.12 -5.15
N ASN A 62 6.75 -4.56 -5.90
CA ASN A 62 6.49 -4.94 -7.29
C ASN A 62 6.46 -3.70 -8.19
N PRO A 63 7.57 -3.38 -8.88
CA PRO A 63 7.64 -2.26 -9.80
C PRO A 63 7.14 -2.59 -11.22
N THR A 64 6.65 -3.81 -11.47
CA THR A 64 6.34 -4.28 -12.84
C THR A 64 4.90 -4.06 -13.24
N TYR A 65 3.96 -4.15 -12.29
CA TYR A 65 2.55 -3.92 -12.49
C TYR A 65 1.85 -3.56 -11.18
N GLY A 66 0.62 -3.05 -11.26
CA GLY A 66 -0.23 -2.87 -10.09
C GLY A 66 -1.26 -1.76 -10.26
N PRO A 67 -1.95 -1.35 -9.18
CA PRO A 67 -2.94 -0.28 -9.23
C PRO A 67 -2.38 1.09 -9.62
N PHE A 68 -1.05 1.25 -9.65
CA PHE A 68 -0.39 2.43 -10.17
C PHE A 68 -0.36 2.48 -11.70
N GLU A 69 -0.57 1.35 -12.40
CA GLU A 69 -0.59 1.32 -13.86
C GLU A 69 -1.63 2.30 -14.42
N GLY A 70 -1.21 3.08 -15.41
CA GLY A 70 -2.03 4.15 -15.99
C GLY A 70 -1.95 5.50 -15.25
N SER A 71 -1.22 5.58 -14.13
CA SER A 71 -0.87 6.85 -13.48
C SER A 71 0.32 7.51 -14.19
N SER A 72 0.44 8.83 -14.08
CA SER A 72 1.64 9.55 -14.55
C SER A 72 2.84 9.29 -13.64
N MET A 73 4.03 9.68 -14.11
CA MET A 73 5.25 9.63 -13.29
C MET A 73 5.06 10.47 -12.02
N GLU A 74 4.49 11.67 -12.15
CA GLU A 74 4.28 12.63 -11.06
C GLU A 74 3.23 12.16 -10.04
N ASP A 75 2.23 11.39 -10.46
CA ASP A 75 1.24 10.79 -9.54
C ASP A 75 1.91 9.77 -8.61
N VAL A 76 2.87 9.00 -9.14
CA VAL A 76 3.58 7.96 -8.40
C VAL A 76 4.76 8.54 -7.62
N PHE A 77 5.53 9.43 -8.24
CA PHE A 77 6.73 10.09 -7.70
C PHE A 77 6.53 11.60 -7.79
N PRO A 78 5.93 12.23 -6.77
CA PRO A 78 5.70 13.67 -6.81
C PRO A 78 7.03 14.44 -6.63
N PRO A 79 7.13 15.71 -7.09
CA PRO A 79 8.39 16.45 -7.17
C PRO A 79 9.20 16.51 -5.87
N GLU A 80 8.54 16.50 -4.71
CA GLU A 80 9.16 16.46 -3.38
C GLU A 80 9.98 15.18 -3.11
N THR A 81 9.75 14.11 -3.88
CA THR A 81 10.52 12.86 -3.81
C THR A 81 11.72 12.86 -4.74
N TYR A 82 11.88 13.88 -5.59
CA TYR A 82 12.97 13.93 -6.55
C TYR A 82 14.30 14.09 -5.84
N TRP A 83 15.24 13.21 -6.19
CA TRP A 83 16.59 13.31 -5.69
C TRP A 83 17.25 14.58 -6.23
N ALA A 84 17.89 15.34 -5.35
CA ALA A 84 18.77 16.44 -5.70
C ALA A 84 20.15 16.21 -5.07
N PRO A 85 21.25 16.59 -5.74
CA PRO A 85 22.57 16.53 -5.14
C PRO A 85 22.61 17.42 -3.88
N ALA A 86 23.33 16.96 -2.86
CA ALA A 86 23.62 17.82 -1.71
C ALA A 86 24.36 19.07 -2.21
N ALA A 87 24.00 20.25 -1.67
CA ALA A 87 24.71 21.48 -2.01
C ALA A 87 26.22 21.28 -1.81
N GLU A 88 27.02 21.63 -2.82
CA GLU A 88 28.48 21.62 -2.70
C GLU A 88 28.87 22.46 -1.48
N LYS A 89 29.72 21.88 -0.63
CA LYS A 89 30.22 22.53 0.58
C LYS A 89 31.25 23.60 0.26
#